data_AF-A0A560PRY6-F1
#
_entry.id   AF-A0A560PRY6-F1
#
_cell.length_a   1.000
_cell.length_b   1.000
_cell.length_c   1.000
_cell.angle_alpha   90.00
_cell.angle_beta   90.00
_cell.angle_gamma   90.00
#
_symmetry.space_group_name_H-M   'P 1'
#
loop_
_entity.id
_entity.type
_entity.pdbx_description
1 polymer ?
#
loop_
_entity_poly.entity_id
_entity_poly.type
_entity_poly.pdbx_seq_one_letter_code
_entity_poly.pdbx_strand_id
1 'polypeptide(L)'
;MAVRWSEAVVIMVLVWLSGCSSLLPSERTEVQSPFSDYLDAEMRYSQAINGITSRSELFSLGFDPLAEGNGKMLSFIDVRLMFVQPNIPIAYLPDGLVKCLEAKDRCIGYAFEFTKTDTQRVGSFWADVFNFRKQRELQGWAFRAVFVLVDNTLVHKVSNGEPNIRHFEVKRNPLGPLQGAGEFFSDQLK
;
A
#
# COMPACT_ATOMS: atom_id res chain seq x y z
N MET A 1 15.64 1.25 -60.49
CA MET A 1 16.62 0.70 -59.52
C MET A 1 16.12 -0.65 -59.07
N ALA A 2 16.71 -1.74 -59.56
CA ALA A 2 16.32 -3.09 -59.20
C ALA A 2 17.02 -3.44 -57.87
N VAL A 3 16.27 -3.43 -56.77
CA VAL A 3 16.76 -3.94 -55.48
C VAL A 3 17.09 -5.41 -55.69
N ARG A 4 18.35 -5.79 -55.48
CA ARG A 4 18.76 -7.20 -55.62
C ARG A 4 18.07 -8.01 -54.52
N TRP A 5 17.64 -9.24 -54.82
CA TRP A 5 16.97 -10.11 -53.84
C TRP A 5 17.77 -10.26 -52.53
N SER A 6 19.10 -10.20 -52.60
CA SER A 6 20.00 -10.19 -51.45
C SER A 6 19.84 -8.95 -50.54
N GLU A 7 19.57 -7.77 -51.11
CA GLU A 7 19.39 -6.52 -50.37
C GLU A 7 18.01 -6.49 -49.69
N ALA A 8 16.98 -7.05 -50.34
CA ALA A 8 15.64 -7.17 -49.77
C ALA A 8 15.62 -8.11 -48.54
N VAL A 9 16.39 -9.20 -48.56
CA VAL A 9 16.52 -10.13 -47.42
C VAL A 9 17.21 -9.46 -46.23
N VAL A 10 18.28 -8.69 -46.47
CA VAL A 10 19.00 -7.98 -45.41
C VAL A 10 18.13 -6.90 -44.75
N ILE A 11 17.36 -6.15 -45.54
CA ILE A 11 16.42 -5.15 -45.02
C ILE A 11 15.30 -5.82 -44.20
N MET A 12 14.78 -6.96 -44.66
CA MET A 12 13.75 -7.71 -43.93
C MET A 12 14.27 -8.22 -42.58
N VAL A 13 15.49 -8.74 -42.51
CA VAL A 13 16.11 -9.20 -41.25
C VAL A 13 16.34 -8.03 -40.28
N LEU A 14 16.77 -6.87 -40.77
CA LEU A 14 16.96 -5.67 -39.94
C LEU A 14 15.63 -5.13 -39.37
N VAL A 15 14.53 -5.23 -40.12
CA VAL A 15 13.19 -4.84 -39.65
C VAL A 15 12.64 -5.83 -38.62
N TRP A 16 12.97 -7.12 -38.72
CA TRP A 16 12.55 -8.12 -37.73
C TRP A 16 13.35 -8.02 -36.41
N LEU A 17 14.58 -7.51 -36.45
CA LEU A 17 15.43 -7.34 -35.26
C LEU A 17 15.12 -6.07 -34.43
N SER A 18 14.40 -5.08 -34.98
CA SER A 18 14.10 -3.82 -34.28
C SER A 18 12.81 -3.85 -33.43
N GLY A 19 12.07 -4.96 -33.41
CA GLY A 19 10.73 -5.04 -32.80
C GLY A 19 10.64 -5.35 -31.30
N CYS A 20 11.73 -5.57 -30.56
CA CYS A 20 11.68 -6.15 -29.20
C CYS A 20 12.30 -5.29 -28.08
N SER A 21 12.31 -3.96 -28.19
CA SER A 21 12.96 -3.11 -27.16
C SER A 21 12.02 -2.55 -26.07
N SER A 22 10.69 -2.68 -26.17
CA SER A 22 9.77 -1.89 -25.31
C SER A 22 8.77 -2.67 -24.45
N LEU A 23 8.97 -3.96 -24.18
CA LEU A 23 7.97 -4.79 -23.49
C LEU A 23 8.39 -5.12 -22.04
N LEU A 24 8.71 -4.07 -21.26
CA LEU A 24 8.98 -4.23 -19.83
C LEU A 24 7.65 -4.32 -19.06
N PRO A 25 7.43 -5.37 -18.26
CA PRO A 25 6.22 -5.49 -17.46
C PRO A 25 6.23 -4.48 -16.31
N SER A 26 5.14 -3.71 -16.20
CA SER A 26 4.83 -2.85 -15.07
C SER A 26 3.90 -3.60 -14.10
N GLU A 27 4.04 -3.35 -12.80
CA GLU A 27 3.23 -3.99 -11.76
C GLU A 27 2.59 -2.89 -10.90
N ARG A 28 1.26 -2.92 -10.80
CA ARG A 28 0.49 -1.96 -10.01
C ARG A 28 -0.21 -2.71 -8.89
N THR A 29 0.10 -2.33 -7.66
CA THR A 29 -0.54 -2.89 -6.46
C THR A 29 -1.37 -1.81 -5.80
N GLU A 30 -2.69 -1.97 -5.88
CA GLU A 30 -3.64 -1.04 -5.27
C GLU A 30 -4.47 -1.78 -4.22
N VAL A 31 -4.43 -1.28 -3.00
CA VAL A 31 -5.44 -1.58 -2.01
C VAL A 31 -6.63 -0.68 -2.32
N GLN A 32 -7.83 -1.26 -2.52
CA GLN A 32 -9.04 -0.49 -2.83
C GLN A 32 -9.25 0.58 -1.75
N SER A 33 -9.30 1.84 -2.17
CA SER A 33 -9.36 3.01 -1.29
C SER A 33 -10.36 4.00 -1.88
N PRO A 34 -11.23 4.59 -1.05
CA PRO A 34 -12.17 5.61 -1.52
C PRO A 34 -11.47 6.94 -1.82
N PHE A 35 -10.20 7.07 -1.41
CA PHE A 35 -9.39 8.27 -1.55
C PHE A 35 -8.50 8.20 -2.78
N SER A 36 -8.41 9.33 -3.47
CA SER A 36 -7.60 9.47 -4.69
C SER A 36 -6.10 9.56 -4.39
N ASP A 37 -5.73 10.35 -3.37
CA ASP A 37 -4.36 10.53 -2.89
C ASP A 37 -4.30 10.73 -1.36
N TYR A 38 -3.08 10.93 -0.84
CA TYR A 38 -2.87 11.16 0.58
C TYR A 38 -3.60 12.42 1.11
N LEU A 39 -3.64 13.50 0.31
CA LEU A 39 -4.23 14.77 0.74
C LEU A 39 -5.76 14.70 0.80
N ASP A 40 -6.38 13.95 -0.11
CA ASP A 40 -7.81 13.63 -0.06
C ASP A 40 -8.15 12.85 1.23
N ALA A 41 -7.37 11.81 1.54
CA ALA A 41 -7.53 11.06 2.79
C ALA A 41 -7.35 11.94 4.04
N GLU A 42 -6.32 12.80 4.06
CA GLU A 42 -6.05 13.72 5.16
C GLU A 42 -7.15 14.79 5.32
N MET A 43 -7.65 15.32 4.21
CA MET A 43 -8.77 16.27 4.19
C MET A 43 -10.03 15.63 4.78
N ARG A 44 -10.39 14.43 4.35
CA ARG A 44 -11.55 13.68 4.84
C ARG A 44 -11.40 13.33 6.32
N TYR A 45 -10.20 12.91 6.72
CA TYR A 45 -9.85 12.69 8.13
C TYR A 45 -10.03 13.96 8.97
N SER A 46 -9.64 15.12 8.45
CA SER A 46 -9.74 16.40 9.18
C SER A 46 -11.17 16.80 9.51
N GLN A 47 -12.14 16.41 8.67
CA GLN A 47 -13.57 16.71 8.83
C GLN A 47 -14.19 15.96 10.03
N ALA A 48 -13.62 14.84 10.46
CA ALA A 48 -14.10 14.11 11.63
C ALA A 48 -13.66 14.81 12.93
N ILE A 49 -14.60 15.35 13.71
CA ILE A 49 -14.31 16.12 14.92
C ILE A 49 -14.71 15.35 16.18
N ASN A 50 -13.78 15.24 17.14
CA ASN A 50 -14.03 14.58 18.42
C ASN A 50 -15.18 15.28 19.17
N GLY A 51 -16.11 14.49 19.72
CA GLY A 51 -17.29 14.93 20.44
C GLY A 51 -18.47 15.34 19.54
N ILE A 52 -18.27 15.43 18.22
CA ILE A 52 -19.29 15.90 17.27
C ILE A 52 -19.62 14.81 16.26
N THR A 53 -18.60 14.27 15.58
CA THR A 53 -18.81 13.36 14.46
C THR A 53 -19.42 12.05 14.90
N SER A 54 -20.51 11.69 14.22
CA SER A 54 -21.20 10.42 14.45
C SER A 54 -20.57 9.27 13.65
N ARG A 55 -20.87 8.02 14.01
CA ARG A 55 -20.42 6.84 13.25
C ARG A 55 -20.86 6.88 11.79
N SER A 56 -22.13 7.21 11.53
CA SER A 56 -22.67 7.28 10.18
C SER A 56 -22.00 8.38 9.36
N GLU A 57 -21.69 9.51 9.98
CA GLU A 57 -20.97 10.60 9.34
C GLU A 57 -19.52 10.19 9.04
N LEU A 58 -18.83 9.56 9.99
CA LEU A 58 -17.49 8.99 9.77
C LEU A 58 -17.46 8.04 8.57
N PHE A 59 -18.48 7.19 8.43
CA PHE A 59 -18.59 6.26 7.32
C PHE A 59 -18.83 7.00 5.99
N SER A 60 -19.66 8.05 5.99
CA SER A 60 -19.87 8.91 4.82
C SER A 60 -18.61 9.67 4.38
N LEU A 61 -17.63 9.84 5.27
CA LEU A 61 -16.32 10.41 4.96
C LEU A 61 -15.37 9.40 4.28
N GLY A 62 -15.78 8.14 4.10
CA GLY A 62 -14.98 7.07 3.49
C GLY A 62 -14.31 6.15 4.50
N PHE A 63 -14.53 6.34 5.81
CA PHE A 63 -13.98 5.49 6.86
C PHE A 63 -15.00 4.45 7.33
N ASP A 64 -15.43 3.57 6.43
CA ASP A 64 -16.36 2.48 6.71
C ASP A 64 -15.63 1.12 6.65
N PRO A 65 -15.57 0.35 7.76
CA PRO A 65 -14.88 -0.93 7.77
C PRO A 65 -15.60 -2.03 6.98
N LEU A 66 -16.88 -1.84 6.62
CA LEU A 66 -17.70 -2.82 5.90
C LEU A 66 -17.72 -2.57 4.39
N ALA A 67 -17.48 -1.33 3.94
CA ALA A 67 -17.61 -0.97 2.53
C ALA A 67 -16.38 -1.36 1.68
N GLU A 68 -15.16 -1.08 2.16
CA GLU A 68 -13.95 -1.13 1.30
C GLU A 68 -12.82 -2.05 1.79
N GLY A 69 -13.10 -3.05 2.63
CA GLY A 69 -12.18 -4.18 2.90
C GLY A 69 -10.88 -3.87 3.66
N ASN A 70 -10.61 -2.60 4.00
CA ASN A 70 -9.36 -2.15 4.63
C ASN A 70 -9.54 -1.53 6.02
N GLY A 71 -10.75 -1.64 6.58
CA GLY A 71 -11.03 -1.28 7.96
C GLY A 71 -11.05 -2.49 8.88
N LYS A 72 -10.46 -2.35 10.05
CA LYS A 72 -10.51 -3.31 11.15
C LYS A 72 -11.34 -2.72 12.28
N MET A 73 -12.32 -3.47 12.77
CA MET A 73 -13.00 -3.15 14.02
C MET A 73 -12.13 -3.60 15.19
N LEU A 74 -11.99 -2.72 16.18
CA LEU A 74 -11.20 -2.92 17.38
C LEU A 74 -12.14 -2.98 18.59
N SER A 75 -11.98 -4.00 19.41
CA SER A 75 -12.63 -4.06 20.71
C SER A 75 -11.97 -3.07 21.69
N PHE A 76 -12.60 -2.85 22.85
CA PHE A 76 -11.99 -2.03 23.89
C PHE A 76 -10.62 -2.58 24.36
N ILE A 77 -10.42 -3.91 24.29
CA ILE A 77 -9.14 -4.55 24.62
C ILE A 77 -8.08 -4.17 23.60
N ASP A 78 -8.41 -4.20 22.32
CA ASP A 78 -7.50 -3.82 21.24
C ASP A 78 -7.11 -2.35 21.33
N VAL A 79 -8.09 -1.46 21.58
CA VAL A 79 -7.83 -0.03 21.81
C VAL A 79 -6.94 0.17 23.03
N ARG A 80 -7.22 -0.52 24.15
CA ARG A 80 -6.37 -0.45 25.35
C ARG A 80 -4.94 -0.89 25.05
N LEU A 81 -4.74 -2.00 24.35
CA LEU A 81 -3.41 -2.51 24.02
C LEU A 81 -2.65 -1.58 23.05
N MET A 82 -3.37 -0.88 22.17
CA MET A 82 -2.78 0.05 21.21
C MET A 82 -2.29 1.35 21.86
N PHE A 83 -3.05 1.90 22.82
CA PHE A 83 -2.80 3.24 23.37
C PHE A 83 -2.25 3.26 24.80
N VAL A 84 -2.49 2.23 25.60
CA VAL A 84 -2.11 2.20 27.02
C VAL A 84 -0.84 1.38 27.20
N GLN A 85 0.28 2.07 27.39
CA GLN A 85 1.54 1.43 27.71
C GLN A 85 1.59 1.09 29.22
N PRO A 86 2.16 -0.06 29.63
CA PRO A 86 2.13 -0.51 31.03
C PRO A 86 2.69 0.47 32.07
N ASN A 87 3.64 1.32 31.67
CA ASN A 87 4.36 2.23 32.58
C ASN A 87 3.96 3.70 32.42
N ILE A 88 2.88 4.00 31.67
CA ILE A 88 2.39 5.37 31.48
C ILE A 88 1.15 5.57 32.35
N PRO A 89 1.14 6.55 33.28
CA PRO A 89 -0.05 6.84 34.07
C PRO A 89 -1.23 7.24 33.18
N ILE A 90 -2.44 6.81 33.55
CA ILE A 90 -3.69 7.10 32.82
C ILE A 90 -3.90 8.61 32.62
N ALA A 91 -3.41 9.45 33.54
CA ALA A 91 -3.46 10.91 33.45
C ALA A 91 -2.73 11.52 32.23
N TYR A 92 -1.84 10.77 31.57
CA TYR A 92 -1.19 11.20 30.32
C TYR A 92 -1.99 10.82 29.07
N LEU A 93 -3.05 10.02 29.20
CA LEU A 93 -3.90 9.66 28.07
C LEU A 93 -4.84 10.81 27.72
N PRO A 94 -5.07 11.08 26.43
CA PRO A 94 -6.14 11.95 25.98
C PRO A 94 -7.50 11.61 26.59
N ASP A 95 -8.28 12.62 26.97
CA ASP A 95 -9.59 12.46 27.62
C ASP A 95 -10.53 11.49 26.87
N GLY A 96 -10.50 11.52 25.53
CA GLY A 96 -11.30 10.62 24.70
C GLY A 96 -10.96 9.15 24.89
N LEU A 97 -9.69 8.82 25.11
CA LEU A 97 -9.24 7.46 25.40
C LEU A 97 -9.61 7.04 26.82
N VAL A 98 -9.51 7.96 27.79
CA VAL A 98 -10.00 7.68 29.16
C VAL A 98 -11.50 7.35 29.15
N LYS A 99 -12.31 8.15 28.45
CA LYS A 99 -13.75 7.89 28.26
C LYS A 99 -14.01 6.52 27.61
N CYS A 100 -13.21 6.14 26.61
CA CYS A 100 -13.31 4.82 26.01
C CYS A 100 -13.05 3.70 27.02
N LEU A 101 -11.99 3.80 27.81
CA LEU A 101 -11.63 2.78 28.81
C LEU A 101 -12.71 2.64 29.90
N GLU A 102 -13.32 3.74 30.32
CA GLU A 102 -14.45 3.74 31.27
C GLU A 102 -15.71 3.11 30.68
N ALA A 103 -15.95 3.29 29.37
CA ALA A 103 -17.13 2.81 28.66
C ALA A 103 -17.11 1.30 28.32
N LYS A 104 -15.94 0.64 28.41
CA LYS A 104 -15.75 -0.81 28.18
C LYS A 104 -16.31 -1.26 26.83
N ASP A 105 -17.24 -2.22 26.80
CA ASP A 105 -17.81 -2.81 25.58
C ASP A 105 -18.55 -1.80 24.69
N ARG A 106 -18.90 -0.62 25.21
CA ARG A 106 -19.47 0.47 24.42
C ARG A 106 -18.41 1.26 23.64
N CYS A 107 -17.13 1.05 23.95
CA CYS A 107 -16.03 1.60 23.18
C CYS A 107 -15.65 0.68 22.03
N ILE A 108 -15.66 1.24 20.82
CA ILE A 108 -15.30 0.55 19.58
C ILE A 108 -14.27 1.41 18.86
N GLY A 109 -13.17 0.79 18.42
CA GLY A 109 -12.23 1.42 17.52
C GLY A 109 -12.42 0.99 16.06
N TYR A 110 -12.02 1.83 15.13
CA TYR A 110 -11.88 1.51 13.72
C TYR A 110 -10.48 1.89 13.26
N ALA A 111 -9.71 0.92 12.77
CA ALA A 111 -8.38 1.14 12.21
C ALA A 111 -8.41 0.93 10.70
N PHE A 112 -7.86 1.88 9.95
CA PHE A 112 -7.81 1.84 8.49
C PHE A 112 -6.37 1.97 8.02
N GLU A 113 -6.05 1.27 6.95
CA GLU A 113 -4.78 1.38 6.23
C GLU A 113 -5.05 1.41 4.73
N PHE A 114 -4.86 2.58 4.13
CA PHE A 114 -5.00 2.82 2.69
C PHE A 114 -3.61 2.95 2.08
N THR A 115 -3.33 2.19 1.04
CA THR A 115 -2.03 2.21 0.38
C THR A 115 -2.20 2.09 -1.13
N LYS A 116 -1.55 2.98 -1.86
CA LYS A 116 -1.52 2.96 -3.32
C LYS A 116 -0.10 3.08 -3.79
N THR A 117 0.40 2.02 -4.41
CA THR A 117 1.78 1.91 -4.88
C THR A 117 1.83 1.50 -6.35
N ASP A 118 2.58 2.27 -7.13
CA ASP A 118 2.93 1.95 -8.50
C ASP A 118 4.40 1.49 -8.55
N THR A 119 4.62 0.32 -9.13
CA THR A 119 5.97 -0.26 -9.29
C THR A 119 6.32 -0.29 -10.76
N GLN A 120 7.15 0.65 -11.18
CA GLN A 120 7.66 0.68 -12.54
C GLN A 120 8.97 -0.12 -12.63
N ARG A 121 9.05 -1.07 -13.56
CA ARG A 121 10.33 -1.72 -13.89
C ARG A 121 11.13 -0.84 -14.82
N VAL A 122 12.34 -0.51 -14.39
CA VAL A 122 13.31 0.28 -15.15
C VAL A 122 14.51 -0.62 -15.47
N GLY A 123 14.87 -0.79 -16.74
CA GLY A 123 15.96 -1.69 -17.12
C GLY A 123 16.10 -1.96 -18.62
N SER A 124 17.15 -2.69 -18.99
CA SER A 124 17.37 -3.19 -20.34
C SER A 124 16.81 -4.61 -20.44
N PHE A 125 15.92 -4.85 -21.41
CA PHE A 125 15.37 -6.18 -21.72
C PHE A 125 16.45 -7.27 -21.84
N TRP A 126 17.61 -6.95 -22.44
CA TRP A 126 18.71 -7.90 -22.64
C TRP A 126 19.47 -8.27 -21.35
N ALA A 127 19.52 -7.37 -20.36
CA ALA A 127 20.07 -7.70 -19.04
C ALA A 127 19.09 -8.56 -18.21
N ASP A 128 17.80 -8.47 -18.53
CA ASP A 128 16.71 -9.21 -17.87
C ASP A 128 16.54 -10.64 -18.40
N VAL A 129 16.82 -10.92 -19.68
CA VAL A 129 16.78 -12.29 -20.25
C VAL A 129 17.72 -13.25 -19.48
N PHE A 130 18.84 -12.74 -18.99
CA PHE A 130 19.77 -13.51 -18.16
C PHE A 130 19.59 -13.29 -16.64
N ASN A 131 18.53 -12.59 -16.23
CA ASN A 131 18.11 -12.32 -14.84
C ASN A 131 19.19 -11.67 -13.93
N PHE A 132 20.25 -11.08 -14.49
CA PHE A 132 21.40 -10.63 -13.70
C PHE A 132 21.14 -9.39 -12.85
N ARG A 133 20.22 -8.50 -13.29
CA ARG A 133 19.94 -7.23 -12.59
C ARG A 133 18.52 -6.76 -12.85
N LYS A 134 17.73 -6.61 -11.79
CA LYS A 134 16.39 -6.00 -11.80
C LYS A 134 16.47 -4.65 -11.10
N GLN A 135 15.96 -3.59 -11.73
CA GLN A 135 15.74 -2.30 -11.05
C GLN A 135 14.25 -1.99 -11.04
N ARG A 136 13.75 -1.55 -9.89
CA ARG A 136 12.36 -1.17 -9.69
C ARG A 136 12.32 0.22 -9.07
N GLU A 137 11.46 1.06 -9.60
CA GLU A 137 11.10 2.32 -8.99
C GLU A 137 9.70 2.17 -8.39
N LEU A 138 9.62 2.35 -7.09
CA LEU A 138 8.39 2.30 -6.31
C LEU A 138 7.96 3.72 -5.99
N GLN A 139 6.75 4.08 -6.39
CA GLN A 139 6.13 5.36 -6.07
C GLN A 139 4.76 5.12 -5.42
N GLY A 140 4.34 5.95 -4.48
CA GLY A 140 3.03 5.77 -3.86
C GLY A 140 2.75 6.63 -2.66
N TRP A 141 1.70 6.26 -1.93
CA TRP A 141 1.35 6.86 -0.65
C TRP A 141 0.71 5.82 0.26
N ALA A 142 0.80 6.06 1.56
CA ALA A 142 0.14 5.28 2.60
C ALA A 142 -0.51 6.22 3.62
N PHE A 143 -1.75 5.93 4.01
CA PHE A 143 -2.47 6.67 5.04
C PHE A 143 -3.09 5.68 6.03
N ARG A 144 -2.81 5.87 7.31
CA ARG A 144 -3.34 5.04 8.39
C ARG A 144 -4.08 5.93 9.37
N ALA A 145 -5.27 5.50 9.76
CA ALA A 145 -6.07 6.23 10.74
C ALA A 145 -6.72 5.28 11.73
N VAL A 146 -6.81 5.74 12.98
CA VAL A 146 -7.55 5.07 14.04
C VAL A 146 -8.57 6.04 14.60
N PHE A 147 -9.82 5.62 14.62
CA PHE A 147 -10.93 6.34 15.23
C PHE A 147 -11.43 5.54 16.42
N VAL A 148 -11.70 6.19 17.54
CA VAL A 148 -12.25 5.58 18.74
C VAL A 148 -13.57 6.24 19.03
N LEU A 149 -14.62 5.44 19.10
CA LEU A 149 -15.98 5.88 19.37
C LEU A 149 -16.45 5.29 20.69
N VAL A 150 -17.25 6.06 21.41
CA VAL A 150 -18.09 5.55 22.50
C VAL A 150 -19.54 5.64 22.02
N ASP A 151 -20.23 4.51 22.07
CA ASP A 151 -21.54 4.33 21.44
C ASP A 151 -21.49 4.71 19.94
N ASN A 152 -21.96 5.90 19.58
CA ASN A 152 -22.03 6.37 18.19
C ASN A 152 -21.27 7.69 17.95
N THR A 153 -20.50 8.16 18.92
CA THR A 153 -19.80 9.45 18.87
C THR A 153 -18.30 9.26 18.90
N LEU A 154 -17.60 9.93 17.99
CA LEU A 154 -16.14 9.96 17.95
C LEU A 154 -15.59 10.62 19.21
N VAL A 155 -14.76 9.92 19.98
CA VAL A 155 -14.12 10.48 21.20
C VAL A 155 -12.65 10.76 21.01
N HIS A 156 -11.98 10.01 20.12
CA HIS A 156 -10.57 10.19 19.82
C HIS A 156 -10.26 9.77 18.39
N LYS A 157 -9.29 10.42 17.76
CA LYS A 157 -8.76 10.05 16.45
C LYS A 157 -7.26 10.30 16.40
N VAL A 158 -6.56 9.48 15.64
CA VAL A 158 -5.15 9.65 15.29
C VAL A 158 -4.92 9.20 13.85
N SER A 159 -4.01 9.85 13.14
CA SER A 159 -3.56 9.45 11.82
C SER A 159 -2.03 9.45 11.74
N ASN A 160 -1.50 8.64 10.83
CA ASN A 160 -0.12 8.71 10.38
C ASN A 160 -0.04 8.22 8.93
N GLY A 161 1.13 8.35 8.30
CA GLY A 161 1.31 7.82 6.96
C GLY A 161 2.53 8.39 6.25
N GLU A 162 2.61 8.08 4.97
CA GLU A 162 3.69 8.43 4.07
C GLU A 162 3.08 9.12 2.84
N PRO A 163 3.15 10.46 2.73
CA PRO A 163 2.50 11.20 1.66
C PRO A 163 3.13 11.01 0.28
N ASN A 164 4.41 10.65 0.23
CA ASN A 164 5.16 10.48 -1.00
C ASN A 164 6.24 9.41 -0.80
N ILE A 165 5.88 8.17 -1.07
CA ILE A 165 6.77 7.01 -1.07
C ILE A 165 7.58 7.07 -2.37
N ARG A 166 8.90 7.06 -2.26
CA ARG A 166 9.84 6.95 -3.40
C ARG A 166 10.98 6.02 -3.02
N HIS A 167 11.03 4.84 -3.61
CA HIS A 167 12.11 3.89 -3.40
C HIS A 167 12.70 3.42 -4.74
N PHE A 168 14.02 3.35 -4.78
CA PHE A 168 14.77 2.70 -5.85
C PHE A 168 15.31 1.37 -5.34
N GLU A 169 14.79 0.27 -5.84
CA GLU A 169 15.28 -1.07 -5.51
C GLU A 169 16.17 -1.59 -6.66
N VAL A 170 17.38 -2.03 -6.32
CA VAL A 170 18.30 -2.67 -7.27
C VAL A 170 18.62 -4.07 -6.77
N LYS A 171 17.98 -5.08 -7.36
CA LYS A 171 18.28 -6.48 -7.08
C LYS A 171 19.29 -7.02 -8.10
N ARG A 172 20.43 -7.54 -7.62
CA ARG A 172 21.44 -8.21 -8.46
C ARG A 172 21.34 -9.70 -8.20
N ASN A 173 21.13 -10.51 -9.25
CA ASN A 173 21.16 -11.96 -9.16
C ASN A 173 22.39 -12.46 -9.94
N PRO A 174 23.57 -12.51 -9.32
CA PRO A 174 24.82 -12.83 -10.01
C PRO A 174 24.84 -14.23 -10.64
N LEU A 175 23.99 -15.16 -10.17
CA LEU A 175 23.90 -16.52 -10.72
C LEU A 175 22.75 -16.70 -11.74
N GLY A 176 22.05 -15.62 -12.09
CA GLY A 176 21.01 -15.65 -13.13
C GLY A 176 19.86 -16.64 -12.82
N PRO A 177 19.29 -17.32 -13.82
CA PRO A 177 18.18 -18.26 -13.65
C PRO A 177 18.45 -19.43 -12.71
N LEU A 178 19.71 -19.83 -12.54
CA LEU A 178 20.12 -20.94 -11.65
C LEU A 178 19.89 -20.61 -10.17
N GLN A 179 19.82 -19.32 -9.82
CA GLN A 179 19.60 -18.86 -8.44
C GLN A 179 18.15 -19.05 -7.95
N GLY A 180 17.17 -19.08 -8.87
CA GLY A 180 15.75 -19.28 -8.54
C GLY A 180 15.28 -20.74 -8.62
N ALA A 181 16.03 -21.62 -9.30
CA ALA A 181 15.68 -23.03 -9.41
C ALA A 181 15.68 -23.75 -8.04
N GLY A 182 16.58 -23.36 -7.12
CA GLY A 182 16.66 -23.96 -5.78
C GLY A 182 15.39 -23.77 -4.93
N GLU A 183 14.73 -22.61 -5.03
CA GLU A 183 13.48 -22.34 -4.29
C GLU A 183 12.31 -23.15 -4.85
N PHE A 184 12.18 -23.23 -6.19
CA PHE A 184 11.11 -23.98 -6.86
C PHE A 184 11.21 -25.50 -6.59
N PHE A 185 12.43 -26.05 -6.59
CA PHE A 185 12.64 -27.46 -6.22
C PHE A 185 12.38 -27.72 -4.72
N SER A 186 12.60 -26.74 -3.84
CA SER A 186 12.35 -26.89 -2.40
C SER A 186 10.86 -26.82 -2.03
N ASP A 187 10.07 -26.00 -2.74
CA ASP A 187 8.62 -25.89 -2.51
C ASP A 187 7.82 -27.06 -3.10
N GLN A 188 8.32 -27.72 -4.16
CA GLN A 188 7.73 -28.97 -4.66
C GLN A 188 8.08 -30.22 -3.83
N LEU A 189 9.08 -30.13 -2.94
CA LEU A 189 9.50 -31.23 -2.06
C LEU A 189 8.90 -31.13 -0.65
N LYS A 190 7.99 -30.19 -0.42
CA LYS A 190 7.13 -30.08 0.76
C LYS A 190 5.70 -30.52 0.44
#